data_AF-A0A0R2QXB2-F1
#
_entry.id   AF-A0A0R2QXB2-F1
#
_cell.length_a   1.000
_cell.length_b   1.000
_cell.length_c   1.000
_cell.angle_alpha   90.00
_cell.angle_beta   90.00
_cell.angle_gamma   90.00
#
_symmetry.space_group_name_H-M   'P 1'
#
loop_
_entity.id
_entity.type
_entity.pdbx_description
1 polymer ?
#
loop_
_entity_poly.entity_id
_entity_poly.type
_entity_poly.pdbx_seq_one_letter_code
_entity_poly.pdbx_strand_id
1 'polypeptide(L)'
;MTNDHDERDGVDRDQLIKELLAESFALRTKSEHLSQYVETKIAELVKTKRELDSIKNDDEIGRLRAGIEVANQQRNELQAKLDALVGEHEHLEEVHLQMTSQRDRLRERMAQVDASPEYRLAKRLKRIFGLILKDDTTK
;
A
#
# COMPACT_ATOMS: atom_id res chain seq x y z
N MET A 1 26.86 -77.65 63.95
CA MET A 1 26.13 -76.37 64.02
C MET A 1 26.63 -75.42 62.93
N THR A 2 26.52 -75.81 61.66
CA THR A 2 27.13 -75.07 60.53
C THR A 2 26.19 -74.84 59.35
N ASN A 3 24.95 -75.37 59.37
CA ASN A 3 24.02 -75.23 58.25
C ASN A 3 23.24 -73.89 58.23
N ASP A 4 23.09 -73.23 59.37
CA ASP A 4 22.28 -71.99 59.45
C ASP A 4 22.98 -70.74 58.88
N HIS A 5 24.29 -70.80 58.62
CA HIS A 5 25.05 -69.66 58.10
C HIS A 5 25.08 -69.65 56.56
N ASP A 6 25.22 -70.82 55.93
CA ASP A 6 25.20 -70.98 54.46
C ASP A 6 23.80 -70.68 53.86
N GLU A 7 22.72 -71.02 54.57
CA GLU A 7 21.36 -70.68 54.13
C GLU A 7 21.08 -69.16 54.20
N ARG A 8 21.66 -68.45 55.17
CA ARG A 8 21.50 -66.98 55.28
C ARG A 8 22.28 -66.25 54.18
N ASP A 9 23.50 -66.67 53.90
CA ASP A 9 24.32 -66.09 52.83
C ASP A 9 23.72 -66.36 51.43
N GLY A 10 23.08 -67.52 51.24
CA GLY A 10 22.30 -67.82 50.03
C GLY A 10 21.08 -66.92 49.86
N VAL A 11 20.35 -66.65 50.94
CA VAL A 11 19.17 -65.76 50.94
C VAL A 11 19.55 -64.30 50.66
N ASP A 12 20.65 -63.79 51.23
CA ASP A 12 21.14 -62.43 50.97
C ASP A 12 21.65 -62.27 49.53
N ARG A 13 22.30 -63.30 48.97
CA ARG A 13 22.73 -63.31 47.57
C ARG A 13 21.54 -63.30 46.61
N ASP A 14 20.51 -64.12 46.87
CA ASP A 14 19.30 -64.15 46.06
C ASP A 14 18.50 -62.85 46.14
N GLN A 15 18.53 -62.18 47.30
CA GLN A 15 17.92 -60.86 47.49
C GLN A 15 18.67 -59.78 46.69
N LEU A 16 20.00 -59.76 46.73
CA LEU A 16 20.82 -58.86 45.92
C LEU A 16 20.60 -59.07 44.41
N ILE A 17 20.46 -60.33 43.96
CA ILE A 17 20.17 -60.64 42.55
C ILE A 17 18.81 -60.07 42.15
N LYS A 18 17.78 -60.19 43.00
CA LYS A 18 16.46 -59.60 42.74
C LYS A 18 16.51 -58.08 42.66
N GLU A 19 17.26 -57.43 43.55
CA GLU A 19 17.43 -55.98 43.57
C GLU A 19 18.17 -55.49 42.32
N LEU A 20 19.25 -56.15 41.91
CA LEU A 20 19.99 -55.84 40.68
C LEU A 20 19.13 -56.04 39.43
N LEU A 21 18.30 -57.10 39.39
CA LEU A 21 17.37 -57.31 38.29
C LEU A 21 16.32 -56.18 38.25
N ALA A 22 15.71 -55.84 39.39
CA ALA A 22 14.74 -54.75 39.48
C ALA A 22 15.35 -53.40 39.07
N GLU A 23 16.58 -53.11 39.49
CA GLU A 23 17.31 -51.90 39.11
C GLU A 23 17.64 -51.90 37.62
N SER A 24 18.08 -53.01 37.04
CA SER A 24 18.35 -53.11 35.59
C SER A 24 17.09 -52.88 34.76
N PHE A 25 15.94 -53.39 35.20
CA PHE A 25 14.65 -53.11 34.57
C PHE A 25 14.29 -51.63 34.70
N ALA A 26 14.43 -51.04 35.88
CA ALA A 26 14.17 -49.61 36.10
C ALA A 26 15.08 -48.71 35.25
N LEU A 27 16.36 -49.06 35.10
CA LEU A 27 17.32 -48.36 34.24
C LEU A 27 16.93 -48.46 32.76
N ARG A 28 16.52 -49.65 32.31
CA ARG A 28 16.03 -49.84 30.93
C ARG A 28 14.80 -48.99 30.66
N THR A 29 13.83 -48.97 31.58
CA THR A 29 12.63 -48.13 31.46
C THR A 29 12.99 -46.64 31.42
N LYS A 30 13.90 -46.18 32.27
CA LYS A 30 14.39 -44.79 32.24
C LYS A 30 15.09 -44.45 30.92
N SER A 31 15.92 -45.36 30.41
CA SER A 31 16.60 -45.21 29.12
C SER A 31 15.60 -45.09 27.97
N GLU A 32 14.56 -45.92 27.95
CA GLU A 32 13.49 -45.88 26.95
C GLU A 32 12.74 -44.54 27.00
N HIS A 33 12.33 -44.09 28.18
CA HIS A 33 11.68 -42.79 28.34
C HIS A 33 12.56 -41.62 27.90
N LEU A 34 13.87 -41.68 28.19
CA LEU A 34 14.81 -40.66 27.73
C LEU A 34 14.93 -40.66 26.20
N SER A 35 14.95 -41.84 25.58
CA SER A 35 14.99 -41.97 24.11
C SER A 35 13.76 -41.33 23.47
N GLN A 36 12.56 -41.63 23.98
CA GLN A 36 11.30 -41.06 23.49
C GLN A 36 11.23 -39.54 23.67
N TYR A 37 11.74 -39.05 24.82
CA TYR A 37 11.83 -37.61 25.07
C TYR A 37 12.76 -36.93 24.07
N VAL A 38 13.94 -37.50 23.82
CA VAL A 38 14.91 -36.96 22.86
C VAL A 38 14.34 -36.97 21.45
N GLU A 39 13.69 -38.05 21.02
CA GLU A 39 13.01 -38.11 19.71
C GLU A 39 11.95 -37.01 19.57
N THR A 40 11.15 -36.80 20.60
CA THR A 40 10.13 -35.74 20.63
C THR A 40 10.79 -34.36 20.48
N LYS A 41 11.88 -34.10 21.21
CA LYS A 41 12.60 -32.83 21.12
C LYS A 41 13.30 -32.61 19.78
N ILE A 42 13.84 -33.67 19.18
CA ILE A 42 14.39 -33.60 17.83
C ILE A 42 13.28 -33.27 16.82
N ALA A 43 12.11 -33.90 16.93
CA ALA A 43 10.97 -33.63 16.06
C ALA A 43 10.49 -32.17 16.18
N GLU A 44 10.37 -31.65 17.41
CA GLU A 44 10.06 -30.24 17.66
C GLU A 44 11.10 -29.32 17.01
N LEU A 45 12.39 -29.57 17.22
CA LEU A 45 13.47 -28.76 16.64
C LEU A 45 13.47 -28.76 15.11
N VAL A 46 13.24 -29.93 14.49
CA VAL A 46 13.13 -30.04 13.03
C VAL A 46 11.92 -29.25 12.51
N LYS A 47 10.79 -29.30 13.22
CA LYS A 47 9.61 -28.50 12.88
C LYS A 47 9.90 -27.00 12.96
N THR A 48 10.47 -26.54 14.07
CA THR A 48 10.81 -25.10 14.24
C THR A 48 11.84 -24.64 13.22
N LYS A 49 12.80 -25.49 12.85
CA LYS A 49 13.78 -25.17 11.81
C LYS A 49 13.13 -24.99 10.45
N ARG A 50 12.20 -25.87 10.06
CA ARG A 50 11.45 -25.75 8.80
C ARG A 50 10.61 -24.47 8.74
N GLU A 51 9.96 -24.12 9.85
CA GLU A 51 9.20 -22.87 9.96
C GLU A 51 10.12 -21.64 9.81
N LEU A 52 11.28 -21.66 10.48
CA LEU A 52 12.27 -20.59 10.35
C LEU A 52 12.85 -20.48 8.93
N ASP A 53 13.13 -21.61 8.28
CA ASP A 53 13.63 -21.64 6.91
C ASP A 53 12.56 -21.11 5.92
N SER A 54 11.27 -21.40 6.16
CA SER A 54 10.16 -20.82 5.39
C SER A 54 10.13 -19.29 5.53
N ILE A 55 10.20 -18.78 6.76
CA ILE A 55 10.19 -17.33 7.03
C ILE A 55 11.41 -16.64 6.41
N LYS A 56 12.59 -17.28 6.44
CA LYS A 56 13.81 -16.74 5.80
C LYS A 56 13.73 -16.73 4.28
N ASN A 57 13.08 -17.74 3.69
CA ASN A 57 12.91 -17.85 2.24
C ASN A 57 11.80 -16.93 1.72
N ASP A 58 10.86 -16.56 2.58
CA ASP A 58 9.90 -15.49 2.32
C ASP A 58 10.61 -14.14 2.37
N ASP A 59 11.15 -13.72 1.22
CA ASP A 59 11.72 -12.38 0.99
C ASP A 59 10.62 -11.30 0.93
N GLU A 60 9.72 -11.32 1.92
CA GLU A 60 8.63 -10.37 2.08
C GLU A 60 9.19 -8.95 2.22
N ILE A 61 10.32 -8.80 2.93
CA ILE A 61 11.01 -7.51 3.07
C ILE A 61 11.48 -7.00 1.71
N GLY A 62 12.08 -7.86 0.85
CA GLY A 62 12.48 -7.47 -0.50
C GLY A 62 11.29 -7.05 -1.37
N ARG A 63 10.19 -7.81 -1.31
CA ARG A 63 8.95 -7.46 -2.03
C ARG A 63 8.34 -6.15 -1.55
N LEU A 64 8.29 -5.92 -0.24
CA LEU A 64 7.79 -4.67 0.35
C LEU A 64 8.66 -3.48 -0.05
N ARG A 65 10.00 -3.64 -0.05
CA ARG A 65 10.93 -2.59 -0.52
C ARG A 65 10.70 -2.25 -1.99
N ALA A 66 10.59 -3.25 -2.86
CA ALA A 66 10.30 -3.03 -4.28
C ALA A 66 8.94 -2.34 -4.48
N GLY A 67 7.91 -2.74 -3.72
CA GLY A 67 6.60 -2.10 -3.76
C GLY A 67 6.64 -0.62 -3.35
N ILE A 68 7.39 -0.29 -2.29
CA ILE A 68 7.61 1.09 -1.84
C ILE A 68 8.34 1.92 -2.91
N GLU A 69 9.33 1.33 -3.59
CA GLU A 69 10.07 2.02 -4.64
C GLU A 69 9.18 2.37 -5.83
N VAL A 70 8.35 1.43 -6.29
CA VAL A 70 7.36 1.67 -7.36
C VAL A 70 6.36 2.75 -6.95
N ALA A 71 5.84 2.70 -5.72
CA ALA A 71 4.91 3.71 -5.21
C ALA A 71 5.55 5.11 -5.17
N ASN A 72 6.83 5.20 -4.77
CA ASN A 72 7.57 6.46 -4.77
C ASN A 72 7.78 7.01 -6.19
N GLN A 73 8.09 6.15 -7.16
CA GLN A 73 8.20 6.54 -8.57
C GLN A 73 6.88 7.10 -9.09
N GLN A 74 5.77 6.39 -8.87
CA GLN A 74 4.43 6.84 -9.26
C GLN A 74 4.05 8.18 -8.59
N ARG A 75 4.35 8.33 -7.30
CA ARG A 75 4.12 9.59 -6.58
C ARG A 75 4.91 10.75 -7.19
N ASN A 76 6.18 10.53 -7.53
CA ASN A 76 7.02 11.57 -8.13
C ASN A 76 6.53 11.96 -9.53
N GLU A 77 6.09 10.98 -10.34
CA GLU A 77 5.48 11.25 -11.65
C GLU A 77 4.18 12.05 -11.54
N LEU A 78 3.32 11.70 -10.58
CA LEU A 78 2.08 12.43 -10.32
C LEU A 78 2.35 13.85 -9.83
N GLN A 79 3.37 14.05 -9.00
CA GLN A 79 3.77 15.38 -8.56
C GLN A 79 4.25 16.23 -9.75
N ALA A 80 5.09 15.68 -10.63
CA ALA A 80 5.54 16.41 -11.82
C ALA A 80 4.38 16.79 -12.75
N LYS A 81 3.39 15.90 -12.93
CA LYS A 81 2.17 16.19 -13.70
C LYS A 81 1.32 17.28 -13.04
N LEU A 82 1.22 17.26 -11.71
CA LEU A 82 0.48 18.29 -10.96
C LEU A 82 1.15 19.65 -11.12
N ASP A 83 2.47 19.72 -10.97
CA ASP A 83 3.22 20.97 -11.12
C ASP A 83 3.09 21.55 -12.54
N ALA A 84 3.13 20.69 -13.57
CA ALA A 84 2.89 21.10 -14.95
C ALA A 84 1.47 21.65 -15.15
N LEU A 85 0.45 20.98 -14.59
CA LEU A 85 -0.94 21.39 -14.71
C LEU A 85 -1.21 22.72 -13.98
N VAL A 86 -0.56 22.94 -12.83
CA VAL A 86 -0.62 24.23 -12.12
C VAL A 86 -0.02 25.33 -12.98
N GLY A 87 1.14 25.11 -13.60
CA GLY A 87 1.75 26.09 -14.49
C GLY A 87 0.90 26.42 -15.72
N GLU A 88 0.27 25.41 -16.34
CA GLU A 88 -0.68 25.63 -17.44
C GLU A 88 -1.92 26.43 -16.99
N HIS A 89 -2.41 26.18 -15.77
CA HIS A 89 -3.54 26.90 -15.20
C HIS A 89 -3.22 28.38 -14.96
N GLU A 90 -2.08 28.67 -14.35
CA GLU A 90 -1.59 30.04 -14.14
C GLU A 90 -1.44 30.79 -15.48
N HIS A 91 -0.84 30.13 -16.48
CA HIS A 91 -0.72 30.72 -17.81
C HIS A 91 -2.08 31.02 -18.45
N LEU A 92 -3.03 30.09 -18.34
CA LEU A 92 -4.38 30.29 -18.87
C LEU A 92 -5.12 31.43 -18.15
N GLU A 93 -4.92 31.58 -16.85
CA GLU A 93 -5.46 32.69 -16.06
C GLU A 93 -4.92 34.04 -16.57
N GLU A 94 -3.62 34.14 -16.80
CA GLU A 94 -3.00 35.35 -17.38
C GLU A 94 -3.59 35.69 -18.75
N VAL A 95 -3.71 34.70 -19.64
CA VAL A 95 -4.31 34.88 -20.97
C VAL A 95 -5.76 35.34 -20.86
N HIS A 96 -6.53 34.76 -19.94
CA HIS A 96 -7.92 35.14 -19.71
C HIS A 96 -8.05 36.59 -19.21
N LEU A 97 -7.17 37.03 -18.31
CA LEU A 97 -7.10 38.41 -17.85
C LEU A 97 -6.77 39.38 -18.99
N GLN A 98 -5.81 39.03 -19.85
CA GLN A 98 -5.46 39.82 -21.02
C GLN A 98 -6.63 39.92 -22.01
N MET A 99 -7.31 38.81 -22.31
CA MET A 99 -8.50 38.82 -23.17
C MET A 99 -9.65 39.65 -22.58
N THR A 100 -9.85 39.57 -21.26
CA THR A 100 -10.84 40.39 -20.55
C THR A 100 -10.52 41.88 -20.69
N SER A 101 -9.25 42.27 -20.48
CA SER A 101 -8.79 43.65 -20.68
C SER A 101 -8.99 44.13 -22.12
N GLN A 102 -8.65 43.31 -23.11
CA GLN A 102 -8.86 43.64 -24.53
C GLN A 102 -10.35 43.82 -24.86
N ARG A 103 -11.21 42.93 -24.35
CA ARG A 103 -12.66 43.03 -24.50
C ARG A 103 -13.20 44.33 -23.90
N ASP A 104 -12.73 44.71 -22.71
CA ASP A 104 -13.21 45.92 -22.04
C ASP A 104 -12.76 47.18 -22.78
N ARG A 105 -11.53 47.21 -23.31
CA ARG A 105 -11.07 48.28 -24.22
C ARG A 105 -11.92 48.36 -25.50
N LEU A 106 -12.29 47.22 -26.08
CA LEU A 106 -13.18 47.19 -27.25
C LEU A 106 -14.57 47.72 -26.91
N ARG A 107 -15.13 47.36 -25.75
CA ARG A 107 -16.41 47.88 -25.26
C ARG A 107 -16.37 49.40 -25.08
N GLU A 108 -15.30 49.92 -24.49
CA GLU A 108 -15.12 51.37 -24.33
C GLU A 108 -15.06 52.08 -25.69
N ARG A 109 -14.28 51.55 -26.64
CA ARG A 109 -14.22 52.07 -28.02
C ARG A 109 -15.59 52.02 -28.71
N MET A 110 -16.34 50.94 -28.55
CA MET A 110 -17.70 50.83 -29.09
C MET A 110 -18.63 51.87 -28.48
N ALA A 111 -18.55 52.10 -27.16
CA ALA A 111 -19.34 53.12 -26.50
C ALA A 111 -19.02 54.53 -27.04
N GLN A 112 -17.75 54.83 -27.32
CA GLN A 112 -17.35 56.09 -27.95
C GLN A 112 -17.91 56.24 -29.37
N VAL A 113 -17.86 55.16 -30.18
CA VAL A 113 -18.46 55.16 -31.53
C VAL A 113 -19.97 55.33 -31.46
N ASP A 114 -20.65 54.64 -30.55
CA ASP A 114 -22.10 54.76 -30.34
C ASP A 114 -22.51 56.18 -29.93
N ALA A 115 -21.66 56.87 -29.17
CA ALA A 115 -21.86 58.26 -28.75
C ALA A 115 -21.58 59.28 -29.88
N SER A 116 -20.84 58.90 -30.93
CA SER A 116 -20.48 59.80 -32.03
C SER A 116 -21.71 60.34 -32.77
N PRO A 117 -21.75 61.65 -33.08
CA PRO A 117 -22.84 62.27 -33.83
C PRO A 117 -23.09 61.60 -35.18
N GLU A 118 -22.01 61.20 -35.87
CA GLU A 118 -22.04 60.58 -37.20
C GLU A 118 -22.74 59.22 -37.15
N TYR A 119 -22.37 58.38 -36.17
CA TYR A 119 -22.98 57.07 -35.98
C TYR A 119 -24.45 57.19 -35.56
N ARG A 120 -24.79 58.13 -34.65
CA ARG A 120 -26.18 58.39 -34.26
C ARG A 120 -27.02 58.87 -35.43
N LEU A 121 -26.48 59.74 -36.28
CA LEU A 121 -27.14 60.21 -37.49
C LEU A 121 -27.36 59.05 -38.47
N ALA A 122 -26.33 58.25 -38.75
CA ALA A 122 -26.44 57.07 -39.60
C ALA A 122 -27.47 56.05 -39.06
N LYS A 123 -27.50 55.82 -37.75
CA LYS A 123 -28.48 54.94 -37.08
C LYS A 123 -29.91 55.47 -37.19
N ARG A 124 -30.11 56.80 -37.10
CA ARG A 124 -31.41 57.46 -37.34
C ARG A 124 -31.84 57.34 -38.80
N LEU A 125 -30.94 57.63 -39.74
CA LEU A 125 -31.21 57.51 -41.18
C LEU A 125 -31.58 56.06 -41.54
N LYS A 126 -30.82 55.06 -41.08
CA LYS A 126 -31.13 53.64 -41.30
C LYS A 126 -32.51 53.24 -40.76
N ARG A 127 -32.92 53.80 -39.61
CA ARG A 127 -34.25 53.55 -39.04
C ARG A 127 -35.36 54.17 -39.88
N ILE A 128 -35.16 55.41 -40.36
CA ILE A 128 -36.13 56.11 -41.21
C ILE A 128 -36.28 55.39 -42.56
N PHE A 129 -35.17 55.14 -43.25
CA PHE A 129 -35.20 54.42 -44.53
C PHE A 129 -35.71 52.98 -44.38
N GLY A 130 -35.38 52.31 -43.28
CA GLY A 130 -35.87 50.97 -42.99
C GLY A 130 -37.37 50.90 -42.71
N LEU A 131 -37.98 51.95 -42.15
CA LEU A 131 -39.44 52.04 -41.99
C LEU A 131 -40.12 52.33 -43.34
N ILE A 132 -39.59 53.28 -44.11
CA ILE A 132 -40.12 53.66 -45.42
C ILE A 132 -40.12 52.47 -46.39
N LEU A 133 -39.01 51.72 -46.47
CA LEU A 133 -38.89 50.55 -47.35
C LEU A 133 -39.71 49.34 -46.87
N LYS A 134 -40.05 49.27 -45.58
CA LYS A 134 -40.85 48.19 -45.00
C LYS A 134 -42.36 48.43 -45.15
N ASP A 135 -42.78 49.70 -45.15
CA ASP A 135 -44.15 50.10 -45.45
C ASP A 135 -44.48 49.94 -46.96
N ASP A 136 -43.49 50.05 -47.85
CA ASP A 136 -43.67 49.80 -49.29
C ASP A 136 -43.77 48.30 -49.66
N THR A 137 -43.35 47.39 -48.76
CA THR A 137 -43.39 45.93 -49.00
C THR A 137 -44.56 45.21 -48.34
N THR A 138 -45.45 45.93 -47.65
CA THR A 138 -46.65 45.38 -46.97
C THR A 138 -47.99 45.85 -47.58
N LYS A 139 -48.00 46.28 -48.84
CA LYS A 139 -49.22 46.52 -49.63
C LYS A 139 -49.35 45.57 -50.80
#